data_AF-A0A191WCI9-F1
#
_entry.id   AF-A0A191WCI9-F1
#
_cell.length_a   1.000
_cell.length_b   1.000
_cell.length_c   1.000
_cell.angle_alpha   90.00
_cell.angle_beta   90.00
_cell.angle_gamma   90.00
#
_symmetry.space_group_name_H-M   'P 1'
#
loop_
_entity.id
_entity.type
_entity.pdbx_description
1 polymer ?
#
loop_
_entity_poly.entity_id
_entity_poly.type
_entity_poly.pdbx_seq_one_letter_code
_entity_poly.pdbx_strand_id
1 'polypeptide(L)'
;MSTRTPEQSRKRRLITGISLASIAVLGVGAAITTAAWTDNVWFSATADTSTIELYGAVADTVPAPGDAAWEEADDQAAAIVVPADSFAGLVPQETRAVQIWLWNGSTTALSVELSALTLTGNLLFDPDETDPSTPASIGVFTDETGTTPYATTVIPANGTLGLWVVVKTPNWVSPADDAMQDVASPAVPLQFIGSTVAP
;
A
#
# COMPACT_ATOMS: atom_id res chain seq x y z
N MET A 1 76.07 -40.01 45.74
CA MET A 1 76.02 -41.34 46.35
C MET A 1 74.56 -41.68 46.64
N SER A 2 74.12 -42.83 46.10
CA SER A 2 72.89 -43.60 46.39
C SER A 2 71.50 -43.16 45.89
N THR A 3 71.17 -43.72 44.72
CA THR A 3 69.92 -44.38 44.26
C THR A 3 68.85 -44.81 45.27
N ARG A 4 67.56 -44.59 44.91
CA ARG A 4 66.39 -45.53 44.99
C ARG A 4 65.37 -45.11 43.88
N THR A 5 65.10 -45.82 42.77
CA THR A 5 64.36 -47.10 42.48
C THR A 5 62.81 -47.00 42.72
N PRO A 6 61.93 -47.82 42.10
CA PRO A 6 61.33 -47.71 40.75
C PRO A 6 59.78 -47.94 40.74
N GLU A 7 59.19 -48.10 39.54
CA GLU A 7 57.92 -48.84 39.23
C GLU A 7 56.58 -48.25 39.73
N GLN A 8 55.41 -48.35 39.07
CA GLN A 8 54.93 -49.31 38.06
C GLN A 8 53.61 -48.83 37.43
N SER A 9 53.46 -49.07 36.10
CA SER A 9 52.22 -49.52 35.41
C SER A 9 51.01 -48.55 35.33
N ARG A 10 50.19 -48.42 34.28
CA ARG A 10 49.66 -49.30 33.21
C ARG A 10 49.10 -48.35 32.11
N LYS A 11 49.48 -48.47 30.83
CA LYS A 11 48.89 -49.30 29.75
C LYS A 11 47.67 -48.69 28.99
N ARG A 12 47.85 -48.66 27.65
CA ARG A 12 46.90 -48.71 26.50
C ARG A 12 46.50 -47.34 25.92
N ARG A 13 47.06 -46.85 24.80
CA ARG A 13 47.08 -47.30 23.37
C ARG A 13 45.70 -47.54 22.73
N LEU A 14 45.39 -46.70 21.74
CA LEU A 14 44.71 -46.99 20.46
C LEU A 14 44.83 -45.68 19.62
N ILE A 15 45.73 -45.55 18.62
CA ILE A 15 45.69 -46.09 17.24
C ILE A 15 44.38 -45.61 16.58
N THR A 16 44.37 -44.73 15.57
CA THR A 16 44.77 -44.92 14.15
C THR A 16 44.86 -43.49 13.55
N GLY A 17 45.83 -43.02 12.76
CA GLY A 17 46.45 -43.62 11.59
C GLY A 17 45.56 -43.41 10.35
N ILE A 18 45.81 -42.36 9.54
CA ILE A 18 45.82 -42.37 8.06
C ILE A 18 46.56 -41.11 7.63
N SER A 19 47.68 -41.34 6.95
CA SER A 19 48.48 -40.33 6.25
C SER A 19 48.19 -40.42 4.76
N LEU A 20 48.55 -39.33 4.06
CA LEU A 20 48.74 -39.16 2.61
C LEU A 20 47.49 -39.02 1.72
N ALA A 21 47.34 -37.85 1.10
CA ALA A 21 47.91 -37.66 -0.23
C ALA A 21 47.91 -36.17 -0.63
N SER A 22 49.11 -35.59 -0.73
CA SER A 22 49.35 -34.30 -1.36
C SER A 22 49.45 -34.51 -2.88
N ILE A 23 48.49 -34.02 -3.65
CA ILE A 23 48.66 -33.85 -5.10
C ILE A 23 48.91 -32.36 -5.35
N ALA A 24 50.12 -32.09 -5.82
CA ALA A 24 50.61 -30.78 -6.18
C ALA A 24 49.95 -30.27 -7.46
N VAL A 25 49.47 -29.03 -7.38
CA VAL A 25 49.69 -27.90 -8.29
C VAL A 25 50.07 -28.26 -9.73
N LEU A 26 49.24 -27.83 -10.69
CA LEU A 26 49.60 -26.90 -11.78
C LEU A 26 48.47 -26.87 -12.82
N GLY A 27 47.54 -25.94 -12.62
CA GLY A 27 46.58 -25.46 -13.63
C GLY A 27 46.46 -23.96 -13.45
N VAL A 28 47.25 -23.23 -14.22
CA VAL A 28 47.48 -21.78 -14.15
C VAL A 28 46.20 -20.98 -14.43
N GLY A 29 45.97 -19.95 -13.62
CA GLY A 29 45.02 -18.87 -13.90
C GLY A 29 44.91 -17.86 -12.74
N ALA A 30 45.87 -16.90 -12.70
CA ALA A 30 45.83 -15.55 -12.10
C ALA A 30 44.92 -15.27 -10.88
N ALA A 31 45.49 -14.98 -9.68
CA ALA A 31 45.64 -13.64 -9.07
C ALA A 31 44.30 -12.86 -8.90
N ILE A 32 43.89 -12.40 -7.72
CA ILE A 32 44.51 -11.28 -6.99
C ILE A 32 44.44 -11.46 -5.46
N THR A 33 45.53 -11.00 -4.86
CA THR A 33 45.92 -10.83 -3.46
C THR A 33 44.98 -9.97 -2.58
N THR A 34 44.95 -10.40 -1.31
CA THR A 34 44.71 -9.62 -0.07
C THR A 34 43.37 -8.89 0.06
N ALA A 35 42.37 -9.56 0.65
CA ALA A 35 41.46 -8.83 1.52
C ALA A 35 42.13 -8.75 2.90
N ALA A 36 42.62 -7.55 3.23
CA ALA A 36 42.83 -7.15 4.61
C ALA A 36 41.45 -7.05 5.25
N TRP A 37 41.14 -7.92 6.22
CA TRP A 37 39.84 -7.92 6.90
C TRP A 37 39.87 -6.89 8.01
N THR A 38 40.04 -5.64 7.62
CA THR A 38 39.71 -4.47 8.41
C THR A 38 38.99 -3.52 7.49
N ASP A 39 37.68 -3.69 7.41
CA ASP A 39 36.83 -2.53 7.27
C ASP A 39 35.75 -2.61 8.34
N ASN A 40 35.89 -1.75 9.33
CA ASN A 40 34.83 -1.45 10.27
C ASN A 40 33.81 -0.61 9.50
N VAL A 41 33.05 -1.25 8.62
CA VAL A 41 31.89 -0.64 7.99
C VAL A 41 30.86 -0.53 9.09
N TRP A 42 30.78 0.65 9.70
CA TRP A 42 29.56 1.10 10.31
C TRP A 42 28.48 1.04 9.23
N PHE A 43 27.70 -0.03 9.21
CA PHE A 43 26.36 0.04 8.66
C PHE A 43 25.57 0.97 9.57
N SER A 44 25.71 2.29 9.38
CA SER A 44 24.59 3.19 9.64
C SER A 44 23.65 3.02 8.47
N ALA A 45 22.90 1.92 8.46
CA ALA A 45 21.60 1.98 7.82
C ALA A 45 20.82 2.99 8.66
N THR A 46 20.75 4.24 8.21
CA THR A 46 19.62 5.08 8.57
C THR A 46 18.42 4.32 8.01
N ALA A 47 17.79 3.52 8.84
CA ALA A 47 16.43 3.12 8.58
C ALA A 47 15.64 4.42 8.66
N ASP A 48 15.50 5.11 7.52
CA ASP A 48 14.44 6.09 7.35
C ASP A 48 13.15 5.29 7.43
N THR A 49 12.69 5.05 8.66
CA THR A 49 11.30 4.69 8.92
C THR A 49 10.51 5.96 8.68
N SER A 50 10.43 6.41 7.41
CA SER A 50 9.48 7.46 7.06
C SER A 50 8.12 6.87 7.40
N THR A 51 7.47 7.41 8.43
CA THR A 51 6.08 7.11 8.71
C THR A 51 5.30 7.59 7.49
N ILE A 52 4.69 6.64 6.78
CA ILE A 52 3.67 6.98 5.79
C ILE A 52 2.52 7.53 6.63
N GLU A 53 2.12 8.75 6.33
CA GLU A 53 0.98 9.41 6.96
C GLU A 53 0.13 9.95 5.81
N LEU A 54 -0.89 9.18 5.44
CA LEU A 54 -1.85 9.56 4.42
C LEU A 54 -3.18 9.84 5.10
N TYR A 55 -3.78 10.99 4.83
CA TYR A 55 -5.07 11.39 5.37
C TYR A 55 -6.08 11.62 4.26
N GLY A 56 -7.36 11.42 4.59
CA GLY A 56 -8.50 11.65 3.73
C GLY A 56 -9.54 12.57 4.37
N ALA A 57 -10.26 13.33 3.56
CA ALA A 57 -11.36 14.17 4.02
C ALA A 57 -12.47 14.28 2.96
N VAL A 58 -13.73 14.37 3.38
CA VAL A 58 -14.87 14.73 2.52
C VAL A 58 -15.25 16.17 2.82
N ALA A 59 -14.99 17.08 1.88
CA ALA A 59 -15.23 18.52 2.06
C ALA A 59 -15.25 19.28 0.73
N ASP A 60 -16.11 20.30 0.63
CA ASP A 60 -16.24 21.17 -0.56
C ASP A 60 -15.04 22.14 -0.75
N THR A 61 -14.19 22.24 0.26
CA THR A 61 -12.96 23.04 0.23
C THR A 61 -11.86 22.30 0.93
N VAL A 62 -10.61 22.52 0.52
CA VAL A 62 -9.45 21.91 1.17
C VAL A 62 -9.44 22.26 2.67
N PRO A 63 -9.50 21.27 3.57
CA PRO A 63 -9.36 21.54 4.99
C PRO A 63 -7.95 22.02 5.33
N ALA A 64 -7.81 22.79 6.40
CA ALA A 64 -6.48 23.16 6.88
C ALA A 64 -5.71 21.91 7.35
N PRO A 65 -4.39 21.80 7.13
CA PRO A 65 -3.61 20.68 7.68
C PRO A 65 -3.79 20.57 9.21
N GLY A 66 -4.07 19.36 9.69
CA GLY A 66 -4.34 19.09 11.11
C GLY A 66 -5.74 19.47 11.62
N ASP A 67 -6.66 19.87 10.74
CA ASP A 67 -8.08 20.00 11.06
C ASP A 67 -8.70 18.63 11.38
N ALA A 68 -9.75 18.61 12.20
CA ALA A 68 -10.50 17.41 12.59
C ALA A 68 -11.30 16.79 11.42
N ALA A 69 -11.33 17.45 10.26
CA ALA A 69 -11.92 16.91 9.03
C ALA A 69 -11.03 15.83 8.37
N TRP A 70 -9.76 15.74 8.74
CA TRP A 70 -8.82 14.73 8.24
C TRP A 70 -8.92 13.45 9.06
N GLU A 71 -9.09 12.33 8.36
CA GLU A 71 -9.08 10.98 8.91
C GLU A 71 -7.87 10.22 8.35
N GLU A 72 -7.23 9.39 9.16
CA GLU A 72 -6.06 8.59 8.79
C GLU A 72 -6.46 7.48 7.79
N ALA A 73 -5.75 7.40 6.66
CA ALA A 73 -6.10 6.62 5.48
C ALA A 73 -5.08 5.54 5.09
N ASP A 74 -3.98 5.41 5.82
CA ASP A 74 -2.96 4.39 5.57
C ASP A 74 -3.20 3.06 6.30
N ASP A 75 -3.94 3.06 7.42
CA ASP A 75 -4.24 1.86 8.22
C ASP A 75 -5.72 1.48 8.28
N GLN A 76 -6.64 2.41 7.97
CA GLN A 76 -8.08 2.20 7.99
C GLN A 76 -8.68 2.07 6.58
N ALA A 77 -9.33 0.93 6.33
CA ALA A 77 -10.00 0.63 5.05
C ALA A 77 -11.19 1.56 4.70
N ALA A 78 -11.57 2.48 5.60
CA ALA A 78 -12.74 3.35 5.46
C ALA A 78 -12.44 4.82 5.78
N ALA A 79 -11.20 5.28 5.64
CA ALA A 79 -10.82 6.64 6.00
C ALA A 79 -11.55 7.74 5.22
N ILE A 80 -11.99 7.43 4.00
CA ILE A 80 -12.89 8.30 3.24
C ILE A 80 -14.19 7.53 3.03
N VAL A 81 -15.22 7.91 3.80
CA VAL A 81 -16.58 7.42 3.60
C VAL A 81 -17.40 8.54 2.99
N VAL A 82 -17.83 8.36 1.74
CA VAL A 82 -18.84 9.25 1.18
C VAL A 82 -20.19 8.92 1.84
N PRO A 83 -20.84 9.89 2.52
CA PRO A 83 -22.11 9.64 3.19
C PRO A 83 -23.19 9.12 2.25
N ALA A 84 -24.06 8.26 2.77
CA ALA A 84 -25.21 7.70 2.05
C ALA A 84 -26.10 8.80 1.42
N ASP A 85 -26.35 9.87 2.16
CA ASP A 85 -27.21 10.98 1.73
C ASP A 85 -26.65 11.74 0.52
N SER A 86 -25.33 11.71 0.31
CA SER A 86 -24.69 12.39 -0.82
C SER A 86 -25.17 11.86 -2.17
N PHE A 87 -25.57 10.60 -2.23
CA PHE A 87 -26.07 9.95 -3.44
C PHE A 87 -27.51 9.42 -3.29
N ALA A 88 -28.29 9.96 -2.34
CA ALA A 88 -29.71 9.61 -2.19
C ALA A 88 -30.58 10.31 -3.24
N GLY A 89 -31.64 9.63 -3.71
CA GLY A 89 -32.61 10.24 -4.63
C GLY A 89 -31.98 10.66 -5.96
N LEU A 90 -31.21 9.75 -6.58
CA LEU A 90 -30.66 10.00 -7.91
C LEU A 90 -31.78 9.90 -8.95
N VAL A 91 -31.76 10.78 -9.95
CA VAL A 91 -32.73 10.75 -11.06
C VAL A 91 -32.08 10.22 -12.34
N PRO A 92 -32.83 9.82 -13.37
CA PRO A 92 -32.26 9.35 -14.63
C PRO A 92 -31.40 10.42 -15.33
N GLN A 93 -30.29 10.00 -15.94
CA GLN A 93 -29.33 10.87 -16.64
C GLN A 93 -28.69 11.99 -15.77
N GLU A 94 -28.73 11.83 -14.46
CA GLU A 94 -28.08 12.72 -13.51
C GLU A 94 -26.58 12.44 -13.44
N THR A 95 -25.79 13.51 -13.29
CA THR A 95 -24.41 13.44 -12.83
C THR A 95 -24.34 14.14 -11.49
N ARG A 96 -23.83 13.44 -10.46
CA ARG A 96 -23.64 13.99 -9.12
C ARG A 96 -22.21 13.75 -8.68
N ALA A 97 -21.60 14.77 -8.09
CA ALA A 97 -20.21 14.74 -7.68
C ALA A 97 -20.08 15.14 -6.20
N VAL A 98 -19.19 14.45 -5.49
CA VAL A 98 -18.81 14.77 -4.11
C VAL A 98 -17.31 15.01 -4.09
N GLN A 99 -16.90 16.13 -3.50
CA GLN A 99 -15.50 16.46 -3.39
C GLN A 99 -14.84 15.75 -2.21
N ILE A 100 -13.65 15.21 -2.46
CA ILE A 100 -12.80 14.60 -1.45
C ILE A 100 -11.39 15.17 -1.56
N TRP A 101 -10.64 15.06 -0.47
CA TRP A 101 -9.28 15.52 -0.38
C TRP A 101 -8.39 14.43 0.20
N LEU A 102 -7.17 14.34 -0.34
CA LEU A 102 -6.09 13.55 0.20
C LEU A 102 -4.99 14.49 0.69
N TRP A 103 -4.38 14.17 1.81
CA TRP A 103 -3.24 14.90 2.35
C TRP A 103 -2.11 13.94 2.70
N ASN A 104 -0.93 14.22 2.15
CA ASN A 104 0.29 13.54 2.55
C ASN A 104 0.90 14.30 3.73
N GLY A 105 0.66 13.84 4.96
CA GLY A 105 1.24 14.42 6.17
C GLY A 105 2.69 13.98 6.43
N SER A 106 3.23 13.07 5.62
CA SER A 106 4.59 12.57 5.79
C SER A 106 5.66 13.57 5.35
N THR A 107 6.92 13.24 5.67
CA THR A 107 8.10 14.03 5.30
C THR A 107 8.65 13.73 3.91
N THR A 108 8.10 12.73 3.21
CA THR A 108 8.53 12.31 1.86
C THR A 108 7.37 12.36 0.88
N ALA A 109 7.65 12.32 -0.42
CA ALA A 109 6.60 12.22 -1.42
C ALA A 109 6.00 10.80 -1.42
N LEU A 110 4.68 10.73 -1.54
CA LEU A 110 3.94 9.46 -1.62
C LEU A 110 3.38 9.28 -3.02
N SER A 111 3.59 8.10 -3.61
CA SER A 111 2.81 7.61 -4.74
C SER A 111 1.52 7.03 -4.20
N VAL A 112 0.39 7.64 -4.54
CA VAL A 112 -0.93 7.28 -4.02
C VAL A 112 -1.78 6.66 -5.12
N GLU A 113 -2.32 5.49 -4.88
CA GLU A 113 -3.24 4.78 -5.78
C GLU A 113 -4.59 4.51 -5.12
N LEU A 114 -5.64 4.40 -5.94
CA LEU A 114 -6.97 4.02 -5.48
C LEU A 114 -7.08 2.49 -5.50
N SER A 115 -7.49 1.90 -4.38
CA SER A 115 -7.85 0.48 -4.34
C SER A 115 -9.15 0.22 -5.09
N ALA A 116 -9.32 -0.99 -5.62
CA ALA A 116 -10.55 -1.36 -6.29
C ALA A 116 -11.77 -1.15 -5.38
N LEU A 117 -12.78 -0.46 -5.89
CA LEU A 117 -14.03 -0.23 -5.17
C LEU A 117 -14.78 -1.55 -5.02
N THR A 118 -15.17 -1.88 -3.80
CA THR A 118 -16.03 -3.04 -3.52
C THR A 118 -17.48 -2.56 -3.43
N LEU A 119 -18.24 -2.79 -4.49
CA LEU A 119 -19.63 -2.31 -4.63
C LEU A 119 -20.66 -3.45 -4.55
N THR A 120 -20.20 -4.68 -4.28
CA THR A 120 -21.05 -5.88 -4.25
C THR A 120 -22.22 -5.71 -3.25
N GLY A 121 -23.43 -6.03 -3.71
CA GLY A 121 -24.68 -5.91 -2.95
C GLY A 121 -25.27 -4.49 -2.93
N ASN A 122 -24.67 -3.52 -3.63
CA ASN A 122 -25.24 -2.19 -3.78
C ASN A 122 -26.19 -2.13 -4.99
N LEU A 123 -27.49 -2.03 -4.74
CA LEU A 123 -28.50 -1.98 -5.81
C LEU A 123 -28.26 -0.89 -6.86
N LEU A 124 -27.64 0.23 -6.49
CA LEU A 124 -27.39 1.33 -7.42
C LEU A 124 -26.08 1.17 -8.21
N PHE A 125 -25.06 0.55 -7.63
CA PHE A 125 -23.69 0.59 -8.18
C PHE A 125 -23.05 -0.79 -8.42
N ASP A 126 -23.70 -1.88 -7.98
CA ASP A 126 -23.21 -3.23 -8.22
C ASP A 126 -23.43 -3.60 -9.69
N PRO A 127 -22.35 -3.82 -10.48
CA PRO A 127 -22.49 -4.18 -11.88
C PRO A 127 -23.09 -5.58 -12.09
N ASP A 128 -23.08 -6.44 -11.06
CA ASP A 128 -23.65 -7.78 -11.11
C ASP A 128 -25.15 -7.78 -10.77
N GLU A 129 -25.70 -6.66 -10.32
CA GLU A 129 -27.12 -6.59 -10.05
C GLU A 129 -27.98 -6.51 -11.32
N THR A 130 -29.12 -7.19 -11.23
CA THR A 130 -30.05 -7.33 -12.38
C THR A 130 -31.24 -6.38 -12.33
N ASP A 131 -31.42 -5.71 -11.20
CA ASP A 131 -32.42 -4.68 -10.97
C ASP A 131 -31.74 -3.51 -10.23
N PRO A 132 -31.43 -2.39 -10.91
CA PRO A 132 -31.94 -1.98 -12.23
C PRO A 132 -31.30 -2.74 -13.40
N SER A 133 -31.95 -2.64 -14.56
CA SER A 133 -31.44 -3.24 -15.82
C SER A 133 -30.13 -2.61 -16.30
N THR A 134 -29.82 -1.40 -15.82
CA THR A 134 -28.52 -0.75 -15.96
C THR A 134 -28.19 0.00 -14.66
N PRO A 135 -27.24 -0.51 -13.86
CA PRO A 135 -26.75 0.19 -12.67
C PRO A 135 -26.15 1.56 -13.00
N ALA A 136 -26.15 2.45 -12.02
CA ALA A 136 -25.40 3.68 -12.08
C ALA A 136 -23.89 3.40 -12.00
N SER A 137 -23.10 4.21 -12.69
CA SER A 137 -21.64 4.12 -12.62
C SER A 137 -21.11 5.07 -11.55
N ILE A 138 -20.13 4.62 -10.78
CA ILE A 138 -19.41 5.41 -9.79
C ILE A 138 -17.91 5.30 -10.02
N GLY A 139 -17.18 6.39 -9.82
CA GLY A 139 -15.72 6.40 -9.88
C GLY A 139 -15.10 7.61 -9.22
N VAL A 140 -13.78 7.62 -9.14
CA VAL A 140 -12.99 8.74 -8.64
C VAL A 140 -12.28 9.42 -9.80
N PHE A 141 -12.32 10.75 -9.84
CA PHE A 141 -11.90 11.59 -10.95
C PHE A 141 -11.11 12.80 -10.47
N THR A 142 -10.33 13.41 -11.37
CA THR A 142 -9.63 14.68 -11.10
C THR A 142 -10.46 15.91 -11.45
N ASP A 143 -11.65 15.71 -12.01
CA ASP A 143 -12.61 16.75 -12.37
C ASP A 143 -14.03 16.40 -11.92
N GLU A 144 -14.80 17.44 -11.58
CA GLU A 144 -16.18 17.33 -11.10
C GLU A 144 -17.13 16.65 -12.10
N THR A 145 -16.84 16.78 -13.41
CA THR A 145 -17.70 16.20 -14.46
C THR A 145 -17.45 14.70 -14.69
N GLY A 146 -16.45 14.13 -14.01
CA GLY A 146 -16.08 12.73 -14.12
C GLY A 146 -15.60 12.36 -15.51
N THR A 147 -14.76 13.19 -16.12
CA THR A 147 -14.22 12.96 -17.48
C THR A 147 -12.83 12.32 -17.45
N THR A 148 -12.04 12.61 -16.42
CA THR A 148 -10.65 12.20 -16.26
C THR A 148 -10.53 11.28 -15.04
N PRO A 149 -10.57 9.94 -15.23
CA PRO A 149 -10.42 9.00 -14.12
C PRO A 149 -9.14 9.26 -13.34
N TYR A 150 -9.22 9.14 -12.03
CA TYR A 150 -8.05 9.17 -11.19
C TYR A 150 -7.12 8.02 -11.53
N ALA A 151 -5.83 8.33 -11.63
CA ALA A 151 -4.76 7.37 -11.77
C ALA A 151 -3.71 7.65 -10.69
N THR A 152 -2.86 6.67 -10.42
CA THR A 152 -1.78 6.78 -9.44
C THR A 152 -1.01 8.09 -9.61
N THR A 153 -0.98 8.89 -8.55
CA THR A 153 -0.42 10.25 -8.57
C THR A 153 0.54 10.43 -7.40
N VAL A 154 1.61 11.18 -7.63
CA VAL A 154 2.56 11.54 -6.57
C VAL A 154 2.05 12.79 -5.84
N ILE A 155 1.84 12.67 -4.53
CA ILE A 155 1.55 13.79 -3.64
C ILE A 155 2.86 14.18 -2.94
N PRO A 156 3.36 15.43 -3.12
CA PRO A 156 4.54 15.91 -2.41
C PRO A 156 4.36 15.83 -0.88
N ALA A 157 5.46 15.82 -0.12
CA ALA A 157 5.43 15.92 1.33
C ALA A 157 4.63 17.17 1.76
N ASN A 158 3.72 17.02 2.72
CA ASN A 158 2.75 18.04 3.15
C ASN A 158 1.81 18.56 2.05
N GLY A 159 1.74 17.88 0.90
CA GLY A 159 0.89 18.25 -0.23
C GLY A 159 -0.54 17.73 -0.09
N THR A 160 -1.49 18.45 -0.68
CA THR A 160 -2.90 18.04 -0.77
C THR A 160 -3.30 17.77 -2.21
N LEU A 161 -4.20 16.82 -2.43
CA LEU A 161 -4.79 16.49 -3.73
C LEU A 161 -6.31 16.49 -3.61
N GLY A 162 -6.98 17.30 -4.43
CA GLY A 162 -8.44 17.29 -4.54
C GLY A 162 -8.89 16.32 -5.61
N LEU A 163 -9.90 15.51 -5.30
CA LEU A 163 -10.51 14.54 -6.19
C LEU A 163 -12.04 14.63 -6.10
N TRP A 164 -12.72 13.99 -7.04
CA TRP A 164 -14.17 13.95 -7.13
C TRP A 164 -14.66 12.52 -7.21
N VAL A 165 -15.59 12.15 -6.34
CA VAL A 165 -16.37 10.92 -6.47
C VAL A 165 -17.59 11.26 -7.29
N VAL A 166 -17.65 10.73 -8.51
CA VAL A 166 -18.70 11.07 -9.47
C VAL A 166 -19.56 9.85 -9.73
N VAL A 167 -20.87 10.05 -9.60
CA VAL A 167 -21.91 9.11 -9.99
C VAL A 167 -22.57 9.60 -11.26
N LYS A 168 -22.78 8.69 -12.22
CA LYS A 168 -23.57 8.92 -13.43
C LYS A 168 -24.65 7.87 -13.52
N THR A 169 -25.91 8.30 -13.48
CA THR A 169 -27.05 7.43 -13.71
C THR A 169 -27.31 7.28 -15.21
N PRO A 170 -27.69 6.08 -15.68
CA PRO A 170 -28.09 5.90 -17.06
C PRO A 170 -29.50 6.47 -17.28
N ASN A 171 -29.97 6.33 -18.51
CA ASN A 171 -31.37 6.60 -18.82
C ASN A 171 -32.24 5.44 -18.32
N TRP A 172 -32.64 5.49 -17.05
CA TRP A 172 -33.63 4.60 -16.45
C TRP A 172 -34.99 4.83 -17.09
N VAL A 173 -35.42 3.89 -17.94
CA VAL A 173 -36.65 4.00 -18.74
C VAL A 173 -37.61 2.84 -18.53
N SER A 174 -37.14 1.74 -17.92
CA SER A 174 -38.02 0.63 -17.61
C SER A 174 -38.75 0.86 -16.27
N PRO A 175 -39.94 0.26 -16.07
CA PRO A 175 -40.61 0.33 -14.78
C PRO A 175 -39.79 -0.22 -13.60
N ALA A 176 -38.83 -1.12 -13.85
CA ALA A 176 -37.88 -1.60 -12.85
C ALA A 176 -36.84 -0.52 -12.52
N ASP A 177 -36.34 0.19 -13.53
CA ASP A 177 -35.40 1.29 -13.31
C ASP A 177 -36.07 2.52 -12.65
N ASP A 178 -37.37 2.76 -12.90
CA ASP A 178 -38.14 3.81 -12.22
C ASP A 178 -38.15 3.59 -10.69
N ALA A 179 -38.11 2.34 -10.24
CA ALA A 179 -38.04 2.02 -8.81
C ALA A 179 -36.72 2.47 -8.17
N MET A 180 -35.67 2.75 -8.96
CA MET A 180 -34.36 3.20 -8.44
C MET A 180 -34.31 4.67 -8.06
N GLN A 181 -35.27 5.48 -8.52
CA GLN A 181 -35.25 6.94 -8.27
C GLN A 181 -35.37 7.28 -6.78
N ASP A 182 -35.98 6.39 -5.99
CA ASP A 182 -36.17 6.54 -4.54
C ASP A 182 -35.27 5.61 -3.71
N VAL A 183 -34.34 4.88 -4.33
CA VAL A 183 -33.46 3.95 -3.62
C VAL A 183 -32.38 4.73 -2.88
N ALA A 184 -32.23 4.42 -1.59
CA ALA A 184 -31.14 4.93 -0.78
C ALA A 184 -29.82 4.33 -1.25
N SER A 185 -28.82 5.18 -1.48
CA SER A 185 -27.46 4.72 -1.71
C SER A 185 -26.79 4.42 -0.37
N PRO A 186 -26.20 3.24 -0.15
CA PRO A 186 -25.38 3.02 1.03
C PRO A 186 -24.12 3.90 0.96
N ALA A 187 -23.51 4.14 2.12
CA ALA A 187 -22.25 4.87 2.17
C ALA A 187 -21.17 4.16 1.34
N VAL A 188 -20.33 4.95 0.65
CA VAL A 188 -19.30 4.42 -0.25
C VAL A 188 -17.93 4.60 0.41
N PRO A 189 -17.31 3.52 0.92
CA PRO A 189 -15.95 3.58 1.43
C PRO A 189 -14.95 3.64 0.26
N LEU A 190 -13.98 4.53 0.36
CA LEU A 190 -12.84 4.62 -0.55
C LEU A 190 -11.57 4.29 0.22
N GLN A 191 -10.72 3.48 -0.39
CA GLN A 191 -9.41 3.14 0.16
C GLN A 191 -8.32 3.59 -0.81
N PHE A 192 -7.37 4.37 -0.29
CA PHE A 192 -6.18 4.80 -1.01
C PHE A 192 -4.96 4.13 -0.40
N ILE A 193 -4.00 3.76 -1.23
CA ILE A 193 -2.73 3.15 -0.80
C ILE A 193 -1.62 4.14 -1.11
N GLY A 194 -0.92 4.59 -0.07
CA GLY A 194 0.29 5.39 -0.19
C GLY A 194 1.54 4.50 -0.17
N SER A 195 2.49 4.76 -1.06
CA SER A 195 3.82 4.14 -1.05
C SER A 195 4.90 5.19 -1.23
N THR A 196 6.05 5.02 -0.57
CA THR A 196 7.18 5.94 -0.71
C THR A 196 7.70 5.92 -2.14
N VAL A 197 7.92 7.09 -2.74
CA VAL A 197 8.59 7.18 -4.04
C VAL A 197 10.06 6.84 -3.86
N ALA A 198 10.57 5.85 -4.60
CA ALA A 198 11.99 5.51 -4.58
C ALA A 198 12.84 6.72 -5.05
N PRO A 199 13.98 6.99 -4.40
CA PRO A 199 14.86 8.11 -4.75
C PRO A 199 15.49 7.98 -6.15
#